data_AF-A0A0F5VAG9-F1
#
_entry.id   AF-A0A0F5VAG9-F1
#
_cell.length_a   1.000
_cell.length_b   1.000
_cell.length_c   1.000
_cell.angle_alpha   90.00
_cell.angle_beta   90.00
_cell.angle_gamma   90.00
#
_symmetry.space_group_name_H-M   'P 1'
#
loop_
_entity.id
_entity.type
_entity.pdbx_description
1 polymer ?
#
loop_
_entity_poly.entity_id
_entity_poly.type
_entity_poly.pdbx_seq_one_letter_code
_entity_poly.pdbx_strand_id
1 'polypeptide(L)'
;MKFLIAVLFAWVTAPVMAACNLSIEQYVSIEIESRQHTVDGMAQRLILLQQQANVDLMYEADSEIAQKVNAAFARYDCSPAEHARFGVVHEGDITVYLLSHPEKQAKLEQIKTRFNQYTQSIRAIQPETVPAEENAS
;
A
#
# COMPACT_ATOMS: atom_id res chain seq x y z
N MET A 1 3.11 50.82 -37.70
CA MET A 1 2.41 51.08 -36.43
C MET A 1 2.29 49.77 -35.67
N LYS A 2 2.87 49.75 -34.46
CA LYS A 2 2.76 48.81 -33.31
C LYS A 2 2.07 47.45 -33.53
N PHE A 3 2.89 46.40 -33.52
CA PHE A 3 2.46 45.02 -33.20
C PHE A 3 1.97 44.95 -31.76
N LEU A 4 0.69 44.61 -31.55
CA LEU A 4 0.12 44.30 -30.24
C LEU A 4 0.42 42.83 -29.93
N ILE A 5 1.47 42.59 -29.13
CA ILE A 5 1.74 41.28 -28.53
C ILE A 5 0.77 41.11 -27.36
N ALA A 6 -0.32 40.38 -27.59
CA ALA A 6 -1.19 39.91 -26.53
C ALA A 6 -0.45 38.78 -25.78
N VAL A 7 0.18 39.12 -24.66
CA VAL A 7 0.74 38.13 -23.73
C VAL A 7 -0.44 37.47 -23.01
N LEU A 8 -0.87 36.32 -23.52
CA LEU A 8 -1.83 35.44 -22.87
C LEU A 8 -1.12 34.82 -21.64
N PHE A 9 -1.36 35.41 -20.47
CA PHE A 9 -0.96 34.86 -19.18
C PHE A 9 -1.79 33.60 -18.92
N ALA A 10 -1.31 32.46 -19.40
CA ALA A 10 -1.86 31.16 -19.02
C ALA A 10 -1.57 30.94 -17.53
N TRP A 11 -2.57 31.21 -16.69
CA TRP A 11 -2.56 30.81 -15.29
C TRP A 11 -2.57 29.29 -15.25
N VAL A 12 -1.38 28.70 -15.11
CA VAL A 12 -1.23 27.28 -14.75
C VAL A 12 -1.71 27.15 -13.31
N THR A 13 -2.98 26.83 -13.13
CA THR A 13 -3.48 26.34 -11.85
C THR A 13 -2.84 24.98 -11.62
N ALA A 14 -1.68 24.97 -10.96
CA ALA A 14 -1.14 23.72 -10.44
C ALA A 14 -2.22 23.10 -9.55
N PRO A 15 -2.57 21.81 -9.73
CA PRO A 15 -3.51 21.16 -8.87
C PRO A 15 -2.98 21.28 -7.44
N VAL A 16 -3.75 21.97 -6.60
CA VAL A 16 -3.50 22.00 -5.16
C VAL A 16 -3.74 20.56 -4.72
N MET A 17 -2.67 19.78 -4.62
CA MET A 17 -2.70 18.47 -3.97
C MET A 17 -3.25 18.74 -2.58
N ALA A 18 -4.49 18.32 -2.33
CA ALA A 18 -5.08 18.43 -1.02
C ALA A 18 -4.13 17.73 -0.06
N ALA A 19 -3.57 18.48 0.89
CA ALA A 19 -2.63 17.89 1.84
C ALA A 19 -3.38 16.82 2.64
N CYS A 20 -2.90 15.58 2.58
CA CYS A 20 -3.43 14.48 3.38
C CYS A 20 -3.49 14.89 4.86
N ASN A 21 -4.70 15.15 5.37
CA ASN A 21 -4.95 15.63 6.72
C ASN A 21 -5.60 14.52 7.53
N LEU A 22 -4.78 13.60 8.05
CA LEU A 22 -5.24 12.45 8.81
C LEU A 22 -5.34 12.77 10.30
N SER A 23 -6.34 12.22 10.96
CA SER A 23 -6.28 11.95 12.40
C SER A 23 -5.49 10.66 12.67
N ILE A 24 -5.06 10.46 13.93
CA ILE A 24 -4.40 9.22 14.36
C ILE A 24 -5.32 7.99 14.13
N GLU A 25 -6.62 8.15 14.40
CA GLU A 25 -7.60 7.10 14.16
C GLU A 25 -7.72 6.75 12.66
N GLN A 26 -7.75 7.76 11.79
CA GLN A 26 -7.80 7.54 10.34
C GLN A 26 -6.53 6.86 9.84
N TYR A 27 -5.36 7.28 10.34
CA TYR A 27 -4.09 6.62 10.04
C TYR A 27 -4.13 5.12 10.36
N VAL A 28 -4.55 4.76 11.58
CA VAL A 28 -4.65 3.36 12.03
C VAL A 28 -5.71 2.60 11.23
N SER A 29 -6.80 3.25 10.85
CA SER A 29 -7.85 2.62 10.04
C SER A 29 -7.35 2.27 8.64
N ILE A 30 -6.60 3.18 8.00
CA ILE A 30 -5.92 2.93 6.71
C ILE A 30 -4.91 1.79 6.85
N GLU A 31 -4.09 1.77 7.91
CA GLU A 31 -3.12 0.69 8.16
C GLU A 31 -3.80 -0.69 8.23
N ILE A 32 -4.90 -0.79 8.97
CA ILE A 32 -5.64 -2.04 9.12
C ILE A 32 -6.25 -2.46 7.77
N GLU A 33 -6.94 -1.54 7.08
CA GLU A 33 -7.64 -1.85 5.83
C GLU A 33 -6.67 -2.23 4.70
N SER A 34 -5.64 -1.40 4.47
CA SER A 34 -4.65 -1.64 3.42
C SER A 34 -3.91 -2.95 3.62
N ARG A 35 -3.40 -3.22 4.84
CA ARG A 35 -2.67 -4.47 5.12
C ARG A 35 -3.58 -5.69 5.14
N GLN A 36 -4.85 -5.55 5.51
CA GLN A 36 -5.81 -6.63 5.40
C GLN A 36 -6.01 -7.02 3.92
N HIS A 37 -6.20 -6.04 3.03
CA HIS A 37 -6.28 -6.31 1.58
C HIS A 37 -5.01 -6.96 1.03
N THR A 38 -3.83 -6.52 1.47
CA THR A 38 -2.57 -7.19 1.12
C THR A 38 -2.58 -8.67 1.51
N VAL A 39 -2.94 -8.98 2.76
CA VAL A 39 -2.98 -10.36 3.25
C VAL A 39 -4.04 -11.20 2.54
N ASP A 40 -5.20 -10.63 2.21
CA ASP A 40 -6.24 -11.31 1.43
C ASP A 40 -5.73 -11.64 0.02
N GLY A 41 -5.01 -10.72 -0.61
CA GLY A 41 -4.36 -10.96 -1.90
C GLY A 41 -3.27 -12.02 -1.84
N MET A 42 -2.47 -12.06 -0.77
CA MET A 42 -1.51 -13.14 -0.57
C MET A 42 -2.18 -14.51 -0.43
N ALA A 43 -3.33 -14.57 0.26
CA ALA A 43 -4.11 -15.81 0.35
C ALA A 43 -4.63 -16.24 -1.03
N GLN A 44 -5.15 -15.31 -1.82
CA GLN A 44 -5.60 -15.58 -3.19
C GLN A 44 -4.45 -16.04 -4.08
N ARG A 45 -3.30 -15.37 -4.02
CA ARG A 45 -2.09 -15.76 -4.74
C ARG A 45 -1.65 -17.18 -4.35
N LEU A 46 -1.65 -17.51 -3.06
CA LEU A 46 -1.31 -18.85 -2.59
C LEU A 46 -2.23 -19.92 -3.20
N ILE A 47 -3.54 -19.66 -3.26
CA ILE A 47 -4.52 -20.57 -3.88
C ILE A 47 -4.22 -20.74 -5.37
N LEU A 48 -3.99 -19.64 -6.10
CA LEU A 48 -3.67 -19.68 -7.54
C LEU A 48 -2.38 -20.45 -7.81
N LEU A 49 -1.36 -20.28 -6.97
CA LEU A 49 -0.11 -21.04 -7.05
C LEU A 49 -0.32 -22.53 -6.83
N GLN A 50 -1.12 -22.91 -5.83
CA GLN A 50 -1.46 -24.31 -5.56
C GLN A 50 -2.25 -24.95 -6.70
N GLN A 51 -3.06 -24.16 -7.41
CA GLN A 51 -3.82 -24.59 -8.58
C GLN A 51 -3.01 -24.57 -9.88
N GLN A 52 -1.74 -24.15 -9.85
CA GLN A 52 -0.91 -23.95 -11.03
C GLN A 52 -1.60 -23.05 -12.07
N ALA A 53 -2.30 -22.01 -11.61
CA ALA A 53 -2.95 -21.04 -12.47
C ALA A 53 -1.90 -20.38 -13.39
N ASN A 54 -2.35 -19.99 -14.59
CA ASN A 54 -1.48 -19.27 -15.51
C ASN A 54 -1.11 -17.89 -14.96
N VAL A 55 -0.08 -17.30 -15.56
CA VAL A 55 0.47 -16.01 -15.14
C VAL A 55 -0.55 -14.87 -15.28
N ASP A 56 -1.40 -14.91 -16.30
CA ASP A 56 -2.41 -13.88 -16.55
C ASP A 56 -3.44 -13.78 -15.41
N LEU A 57 -3.94 -14.94 -14.92
CA LEU A 57 -4.86 -14.98 -13.79
C LEU A 57 -4.21 -14.49 -12.49
N MET A 58 -2.90 -14.76 -12.31
CA MET A 58 -2.16 -14.23 -11.17
C MET A 58 -2.02 -12.71 -11.25
N TYR A 59 -1.71 -12.16 -12.42
CA TYR A 59 -1.64 -10.71 -12.62
C TYR A 59 -2.97 -10.01 -12.42
N GLU A 60 -4.06 -10.60 -12.92
CA GLU A 60 -5.40 -10.06 -12.72
C GLU A 60 -5.75 -9.98 -11.22
N ALA A 61 -5.53 -11.07 -10.49
CA ALA A 61 -5.74 -11.11 -9.04
C ALA A 61 -4.86 -10.09 -8.29
N ASP A 62 -3.57 -9.98 -8.62
CA ASP A 62 -2.67 -9.00 -8.02
C ASP A 62 -3.14 -7.55 -8.30
N SER A 63 -3.64 -7.27 -9.51
CA SER A 63 -4.15 -5.96 -9.91
C SER A 63 -5.41 -5.57 -9.12
N GLU A 64 -6.36 -6.49 -8.98
CA GLU A 64 -7.56 -6.25 -8.18
C GLU A 64 -7.23 -5.91 -6.72
N ILE A 65 -6.25 -6.59 -6.14
CA ILE A 65 -5.80 -6.33 -4.77
C ILE A 65 -5.10 -4.99 -4.67
N ALA A 66 -4.23 -4.65 -5.64
CA ALA A 66 -3.58 -3.35 -5.68
C ALA A 66 -4.60 -2.20 -5.75
N GLN A 67 -5.69 -2.37 -6.51
CA GLN A 67 -6.79 -1.40 -6.54
C GLN A 67 -7.49 -1.26 -5.19
N LYS A 68 -7.77 -2.36 -4.48
CA LYS A 68 -8.36 -2.31 -3.13
C LYS A 68 -7.45 -1.62 -2.12
N VAL A 69 -6.15 -1.92 -2.16
CA VAL A 69 -5.14 -1.24 -1.32
C VAL A 69 -5.14 0.25 -1.61
N ASN A 70 -5.04 0.66 -2.88
CA ASN A 70 -5.06 2.07 -3.26
C ASN A 70 -6.37 2.76 -2.86
N ALA A 71 -7.51 2.08 -2.98
CA ALA A 71 -8.81 2.61 -2.57
C ALA A 71 -8.90 2.87 -1.05
N ALA A 72 -8.21 2.08 -0.22
CA ALA A 72 -8.13 2.30 1.23
C ALA A 72 -7.48 3.65 1.55
N PHE A 73 -6.42 4.03 0.83
CA PHE A 73 -5.78 5.34 0.97
C PHE A 73 -6.64 6.47 0.38
N ALA A 74 -7.18 6.26 -0.83
CA ALA A 74 -7.97 7.26 -1.55
C ALA A 74 -9.25 7.66 -0.80
N ARG A 75 -9.84 6.77 0.00
CA ARG A 75 -11.01 7.09 0.84
C ARG A 75 -10.78 8.26 1.81
N TYR A 76 -9.52 8.52 2.17
CA TYR A 76 -9.12 9.60 3.07
C TYR A 76 -8.32 10.69 2.35
N ASP A 77 -8.48 10.80 1.03
CA ASP A 77 -7.77 11.78 0.19
C ASP A 77 -6.25 11.77 0.43
N CYS A 78 -5.69 10.58 0.65
CA CYS A 78 -4.29 10.40 1.00
C CYS A 78 -3.60 9.47 0.00
N SER A 79 -2.34 9.73 -0.31
CA SER A 79 -1.47 8.77 -0.99
C SER A 79 -0.74 7.86 0.02
N PRO A 80 -0.24 6.68 -0.40
CA PRO A 80 0.59 5.84 0.46
C PRO A 80 1.84 6.55 1.00
N ALA A 81 2.46 7.43 0.20
CA ALA A 81 3.65 8.17 0.60
C ALA A 81 3.34 9.22 1.69
N GLU A 82 2.20 9.91 1.57
CA GLU A 82 1.77 10.88 2.59
C GLU A 82 1.37 10.18 3.88
N HIS A 83 0.67 9.06 3.78
CA HIS A 83 0.33 8.22 4.92
C HIS A 83 1.60 7.74 5.65
N ALA A 84 2.59 7.23 4.92
CA ALA A 84 3.87 6.83 5.51
C ALA A 84 4.58 8.01 6.21
N ARG A 85 4.59 9.19 5.60
CA ARG A 85 5.15 10.40 6.22
C ARG A 85 4.41 10.78 7.49
N PHE A 86 3.08 10.71 7.49
CA PHE A 86 2.27 10.97 8.68
C PHE A 86 2.65 10.01 9.82
N GLY A 87 2.83 8.72 9.51
CA GLY A 87 3.25 7.70 10.48
C GLY A 87 4.58 8.04 11.16
N VAL A 88 5.55 8.52 10.39
CA VAL A 88 6.86 8.96 10.93
C VAL A 88 6.73 10.18 11.83
N VAL A 89 5.91 11.18 11.42
CA VAL A 89 5.75 12.42 12.19
C VAL A 89 4.99 12.19 13.50
N HIS A 90 4.03 11.26 13.52
CA HIS A 90 3.11 11.03 14.63
C HIS A 90 3.32 9.68 15.36
N GLU A 91 4.49 9.06 15.24
CA GLU A 91 4.78 7.73 15.78
C GLU A 91 4.40 7.59 17.28
N GLY A 92 4.73 8.59 18.09
CA GLY A 92 4.40 8.62 19.51
C GLY A 92 2.90 8.62 19.79
N ASP A 93 2.16 9.48 19.08
CA ASP A 93 0.69 9.60 19.22
C ASP A 93 -0.02 8.33 18.73
N ILE A 94 0.45 7.74 17.63
CA ILE A 94 -0.02 6.46 17.11
C ILE A 94 0.19 5.35 18.15
N THR A 95 1.36 5.32 18.78
CA THR A 95 1.68 4.35 19.83
C THR A 95 0.72 4.48 21.02
N VAL A 96 0.51 5.70 21.52
CA VAL A 96 -0.44 5.96 22.62
C VAL A 96 -1.88 5.58 22.23
N TYR A 97 -2.28 5.88 21.00
CA TYR A 97 -3.59 5.50 20.49
C TYR A 97 -3.75 3.97 20.45
N LEU A 98 -2.76 3.23 19.96
CA LEU A 98 -2.82 1.76 19.91
C LEU A 98 -2.81 1.11 21.30
N LEU A 99 -2.09 1.70 22.27
CA LEU A 99 -2.12 1.24 23.67
C LEU A 99 -3.50 1.42 24.33
N SER A 100 -4.23 2.46 23.95
CA SER A 100 -5.60 2.72 24.42
C SER A 100 -6.69 1.97 23.63
N HIS A 101 -6.32 1.37 22.49
CA HIS A 101 -7.21 0.60 21.61
C HIS A 101 -6.63 -0.80 21.33
N PRO A 102 -6.57 -1.67 22.36
CA PRO A 102 -5.90 -2.97 22.27
C PRO A 102 -6.50 -3.90 21.19
N GLU A 103 -7.78 -3.73 20.83
CA GLU A 103 -8.42 -4.46 19.74
C GLU A 103 -7.82 -4.12 18.37
N LYS A 104 -7.44 -2.85 18.14
CA LYS A 104 -6.77 -2.41 16.91
C LYS A 104 -5.33 -2.91 16.86
N GLN A 105 -4.62 -2.85 17.99
CA GLN A 105 -3.28 -3.45 18.10
C GLN A 105 -3.31 -4.95 17.82
N ALA A 106 -4.25 -5.69 18.43
CA ALA A 106 -4.42 -7.11 18.20
C ALA A 106 -4.72 -7.43 16.73
N LYS A 107 -5.55 -6.59 16.07
CA LYS A 107 -5.84 -6.74 14.65
C LYS A 107 -4.60 -6.59 13.77
N LEU A 108 -3.76 -5.59 14.03
CA LEU A 108 -2.50 -5.38 13.30
C LEU A 108 -1.53 -6.56 13.51
N GLU A 109 -1.42 -7.11 14.72
CA GLU A 109 -0.58 -8.29 14.99
C GLU A 109 -1.12 -9.56 14.30
N GLN A 110 -2.44 -9.74 14.25
CA GLN A 110 -3.06 -10.83 13.48
C GLN A 110 -2.73 -10.72 11.98
N ILE A 111 -2.83 -9.52 11.42
CA ILE A 111 -2.49 -9.26 10.01
C ILE A 111 -1.01 -9.58 9.76
N LYS A 112 -0.10 -9.09 10.61
CA LYS A 112 1.34 -9.37 10.53
C LYS A 112 1.64 -10.88 10.59
N THR A 113 0.96 -11.60 11.47
CA THR A 113 1.11 -13.05 11.59
C THR A 113 0.72 -13.77 10.31
N ARG A 114 -0.42 -13.42 9.71
CA ARG A 114 -0.88 -13.99 8.43
C ARG A 114 0.04 -13.62 7.27
N PHE A 115 0.51 -12.38 7.22
CA PHE A 115 1.50 -11.95 6.23
C PHE A 115 2.75 -12.83 6.26
N ASN A 116 3.30 -13.08 7.46
CA ASN A 116 4.46 -13.93 7.63
C ASN A 116 4.18 -15.38 7.21
N GLN A 117 3.02 -15.92 7.58
CA GLN A 117 2.60 -17.27 7.19
C GLN A 117 2.50 -17.41 5.67
N TYR A 118 1.79 -16.50 5.00
CA TYR A 118 1.65 -16.56 3.55
C TYR A 118 2.96 -16.32 2.82
N THR A 119 3.83 -15.44 3.32
CA THR A 119 5.18 -15.25 2.75
C THR A 119 5.95 -16.58 2.76
N GLN A 120 5.95 -17.29 3.89
CA GLN A 120 6.62 -18.59 4.01
C GLN A 120 6.00 -19.64 3.07
N SER A 121 4.67 -19.73 3.01
CA SER A 121 3.98 -20.67 2.13
C SER A 121 4.22 -20.38 0.64
N ILE A 122 4.20 -19.12 0.23
CA ILE A 122 4.47 -18.71 -1.15
C ILE A 122 5.92 -19.04 -1.52
N ARG A 123 6.90 -18.70 -0.67
CA ARG A 123 8.32 -19.02 -0.91
C ARG A 123 8.60 -20.51 -1.01
N ALA A 124 7.83 -21.35 -0.32
CA ALA A 124 7.97 -22.80 -0.43
C ALA A 124 7.53 -23.34 -1.80
N ILE A 125 6.60 -22.66 -2.50
CA ILE A 125 6.12 -23.04 -3.83
C ILE A 125 6.93 -22.36 -4.94
N GLN A 126 7.26 -21.08 -4.74
CA GLN A 126 8.08 -20.27 -5.63
C GLN A 126 9.33 -19.82 -4.86
N PRO A 127 10.37 -20.66 -4.77
CA PRO A 127 11.63 -20.23 -4.19
C PRO A 127 12.17 -19.07 -5.01
N GLU A 128 12.63 -18.01 -4.34
CA GLU A 128 13.30 -16.89 -5.00
C GLU A 128 14.42 -17.43 -5.88
N THR A 129 14.32 -17.25 -7.20
CA THR A 129 15.46 -17.49 -8.08
C THR A 129 16.45 -16.37 -7.83
N VAL A 130 17.36 -16.55 -6.88
CA VAL A 130 18.57 -15.74 -6.80
C VAL A 130 19.31 -16.02 -8.11
N PRO A 131 19.49 -15.04 -9.02
CA PRO A 131 20.42 -15.22 -10.12
C PRO A 131 21.76 -15.53 -9.44
N ALA A 132 22.31 -16.73 -9.68
CA ALA A 132 23.66 -17.02 -9.23
C ALA A 132 24.53 -15.88 -9.75
N GLU A 133 25.13 -15.11 -8.84
CA GLU A 133 26.15 -14.14 -9.21
C GLU A 133 27.12 -14.90 -10.10
N GLU A 134 27.14 -14.48 -11.36
CA GLU A 134 28.08 -14.94 -12.36
C GLU A 134 29.45 -14.71 -11.71
N ASN A 135 30.13 -15.79 -11.35
CA ASN A 135 31.53 -15.76 -10.94
C ASN A 135 32.33 -15.23 -12.12
N ALA A 136 32.34 -13.91 -12.28
CA ALA A 136 33.23 -13.21 -13.18
C ALA A 136 34.63 -13.38 -12.59
N SER A 137 35.33 -14.33 -13.20
CA SER A 137 36.74 -14.67 -12.98
C SER A 137 37.66 -13.50 -13.28
#